data_AF-A0A7J5GPF0-F1
#
_entry.id   AF-A0A7J5GPF0-F1
#
_cell.length_a   1.000
_cell.length_b   1.000
_cell.length_c   1.000
_cell.angle_alpha   90.00
_cell.angle_beta   90.00
_cell.angle_gamma   90.00
#
_symmetry.space_group_name_H-M   'P 1'
#
loop_
_entity.id
_entity.type
_entity.pdbx_description
1 polymer ?
#
loop_
_entity_poly.entity_id
_entity_poly.type
_entity_poly.pdbx_seq_one_letter_code
_entity_poly.pdbx_strand_id
1 'polypeptide(L)'
;KEVLRKQVKIISYKSLNYDVSPEQSSIEKANKDAQNKLTESYIQEAINNIKLLSTTGQLNDNTLYSYTRHCRSKTKIFLERFIKLYRYVDLDSLLHQLWEIRTSNSVVFKNFNNTVMYWALDEEHPFKVAIRRSFTLNKSYSASEIQEILTPIVQYHLHKVLKPRKYVALLKNMYAVDRTSRNKYIIRKENPRGFKEPTGRIATKENNLLKLFML
;
A
#
# COMPACT_ATOMS: atom_id res chain seq x y z
N LYS A 1 2.53 11.51 -49.67
CA LYS A 1 2.37 11.53 -48.19
C LYS A 1 1.97 12.91 -47.63
N GLU A 2 1.57 13.86 -48.49
CA GLU A 2 1.40 15.28 -48.11
C GLU A 2 -0.06 15.78 -48.14
N VAL A 3 -1.02 14.93 -48.52
CA VAL A 3 -2.43 15.32 -48.67
C VAL A 3 -3.27 15.03 -47.41
N LEU A 4 -2.80 14.15 -46.52
CA LEU A 4 -3.51 13.81 -45.26
C LEU A 4 -3.24 14.77 -44.08
N ARG A 5 -2.35 15.77 -44.23
CA ARG A 5 -2.07 16.74 -43.16
C ARG A 5 -3.05 17.93 -43.10
N LYS A 6 -3.98 18.06 -44.06
CA LYS A 6 -4.86 19.25 -44.18
C LYS A 6 -6.30 19.09 -43.64
N GLN A 7 -6.66 17.95 -43.05
CA GLN A 7 -8.04 17.72 -42.55
C GLN A 7 -8.12 17.11 -41.15
N VAL A 8 -7.38 17.66 -40.19
CA VAL A 8 -7.73 17.46 -38.78
C VAL A 8 -8.16 18.81 -38.22
N LYS A 9 -9.45 19.14 -38.38
CA LYS A 9 -10.08 20.17 -37.54
C LYS A 9 -10.09 19.61 -36.12
N ILE A 10 -9.02 19.88 -35.37
CA ILE A 10 -9.04 19.71 -33.91
C ILE A 10 -10.07 20.72 -33.41
N ILE A 11 -11.27 20.25 -33.09
CA ILE A 11 -12.27 21.03 -32.36
C ILE A 11 -11.67 21.26 -30.97
N SER A 12 -11.11 22.45 -30.74
CA SER A 12 -10.74 22.86 -29.39
C SER A 12 -12.04 23.16 -28.64
N TYR A 13 -12.37 22.30 -27.68
CA TYR A 13 -13.46 22.59 -26.75
C TYR A 13 -12.99 23.74 -25.85
N LYS A 14 -13.58 24.93 -26.01
CA LYS A 14 -13.52 25.96 -24.97
C LYS A 14 -14.26 25.39 -23.76
N SER A 15 -13.53 25.06 -22.69
CA SER A 15 -14.17 24.75 -21.41
C SER A 15 -14.92 26.00 -20.96
N LEU A 16 -16.25 25.93 -20.92
CA LEU A 16 -17.05 26.95 -20.27
C LEU A 16 -16.71 26.89 -18.77
N ASN A 17 -16.02 27.92 -18.28
CA ASN A 17 -15.78 28.10 -16.86
C ASN A 17 -17.05 28.71 -16.27
N TYR A 18 -17.83 27.89 -15.55
CA TYR A 18 -18.97 28.37 -14.80
C TYR A 18 -18.49 28.77 -13.40
N ASP A 19 -18.77 30.00 -12.99
CA ASP A 19 -18.53 30.41 -11.61
C ASP A 19 -19.52 29.67 -10.70
N VAL A 20 -18.98 28.89 -9.77
CA VAL A 20 -19.75 28.17 -8.75
C VAL A 20 -20.24 29.18 -7.72
N SER A 21 -21.55 29.28 -7.51
CA SER A 21 -22.09 30.21 -6.51
C SER A 21 -21.68 29.78 -5.08
N PRO A 22 -21.63 30.70 -4.11
CA PRO A 22 -21.38 30.36 -2.71
C PRO A 22 -22.36 29.31 -2.15
N GLU A 23 -23.61 29.34 -2.60
CA GLU A 23 -24.65 28.35 -2.25
C GLU A 23 -24.35 26.97 -2.85
N GLN A 24 -23.98 26.91 -4.13
CA GLN A 24 -23.59 25.67 -4.79
C GLN A 24 -22.37 25.04 -4.12
N SER A 25 -21.35 25.84 -3.81
CA SER A 25 -20.15 25.40 -3.08
C SER A 25 -20.50 24.85 -1.68
N SER A 26 -21.43 25.50 -0.98
CA SER A 26 -21.91 25.04 0.33
C SER A 26 -22.65 23.70 0.24
N ILE A 27 -23.51 23.53 -0.76
CA ILE A 27 -24.25 22.29 -1.03
C ILE A 27 -23.29 21.15 -1.42
N GLU A 28 -22.33 21.41 -2.31
CA GLU A 28 -21.32 20.42 -2.73
C GLU A 28 -20.50 19.93 -1.54
N LYS A 29 -20.07 20.85 -0.67
CA LYS A 29 -19.34 20.51 0.56
C LYS A 29 -20.20 19.66 1.49
N ALA A 30 -21.44 20.06 1.77
CA ALA A 30 -22.35 19.32 2.65
C ALA A 30 -22.62 17.89 2.11
N ASN A 31 -22.86 17.76 0.81
CA ASN A 31 -23.06 16.46 0.15
C ASN A 31 -21.81 15.58 0.24
N LYS A 32 -20.63 16.14 0.00
CA LYS A 32 -19.36 15.42 0.12
C LYS A 32 -19.13 14.92 1.55
N ASP A 33 -19.43 15.74 2.55
CA ASP A 33 -19.28 15.38 3.96
C ASP A 33 -20.27 14.28 4.36
N ALA A 34 -21.52 14.35 3.91
CA ALA A 34 -22.52 13.31 4.13
C ALA A 34 -22.11 11.97 3.50
N GLN A 35 -21.60 11.99 2.26
CA GLN A 35 -21.10 10.78 1.57
C GLN A 35 -19.86 10.19 2.26
N ASN A 36 -18.98 11.02 2.80
CA ASN A 36 -17.82 10.57 3.55
C ASN A 36 -18.24 9.88 4.86
N LYS A 37 -19.14 10.50 5.64
CA LYS A 37 -19.70 9.89 6.87
C LYS A 37 -20.37 8.55 6.57
N LEU A 38 -21.18 8.49 5.51
CA LEU A 38 -21.85 7.26 5.11
C LEU A 38 -20.83 6.17 4.72
N THR A 39 -19.78 6.54 3.99
CA THR A 39 -18.70 5.62 3.64
C THR A 39 -18.02 5.06 4.89
N GLU A 40 -17.68 5.93 5.85
CA GLU A 40 -17.01 5.52 7.09
C GLU A 40 -17.87 4.54 7.89
N SER A 41 -19.18 4.79 7.97
CA SER A 41 -20.14 3.87 8.59
C SER A 41 -20.09 2.48 7.95
N TYR A 42 -20.12 2.40 6.62
CA TYR A 42 -20.04 1.10 5.92
C TYR A 42 -18.69 0.38 6.12
N ILE A 43 -17.58 1.12 6.23
CA ILE A 43 -16.29 0.51 6.54
C ILE A 43 -16.28 0.00 7.99
N GLN A 44 -16.86 0.73 8.93
CA GLN A 44 -16.96 0.30 10.32
C GLN A 44 -17.85 -0.95 10.46
N GLU A 45 -18.96 -1.02 9.72
CA GLU A 45 -19.80 -2.20 9.63
C GLU A 45 -19.01 -3.40 9.09
N ALA A 46 -18.24 -3.21 8.02
CA ALA A 46 -17.37 -4.25 7.49
C ALA A 46 -16.31 -4.72 8.51
N ILE A 47 -15.73 -3.82 9.29
CA ILE A 47 -14.80 -4.15 10.38
C ILE A 47 -15.51 -5.01 11.44
N ASN A 48 -16.71 -4.62 11.87
CA ASN A 48 -17.48 -5.36 12.87
C ASN A 48 -17.84 -6.76 12.37
N ASN A 49 -18.25 -6.89 11.11
CA ASN A 49 -18.54 -8.17 10.47
C ASN A 49 -17.29 -9.06 10.38
N ILE A 50 -16.14 -8.51 10.01
CA ILE A 50 -14.87 -9.27 9.99
C ILE A 50 -14.53 -9.80 11.39
N LYS A 51 -14.68 -8.97 12.43
CA LYS A 51 -14.45 -9.39 13.82
C LYS A 51 -15.40 -10.51 14.24
N LEU A 52 -16.69 -10.39 13.89
CA LEU A 52 -17.68 -11.43 14.15
C LEU A 52 -17.32 -12.75 13.44
N LEU A 53 -16.95 -12.69 12.15
CA LEU A 53 -16.51 -13.88 11.42
C LEU A 53 -15.27 -14.52 12.03
N SER A 54 -14.37 -13.71 12.59
CA SER A 54 -13.18 -14.22 13.29
C SER A 54 -13.57 -14.93 14.59
N THR A 55 -14.48 -14.37 15.39
CA THR A 55 -14.88 -14.97 16.67
C THR A 55 -15.72 -16.23 16.47
N THR A 56 -16.47 -16.33 15.39
CA THR A 56 -17.25 -17.53 15.03
C THR A 56 -16.44 -18.59 14.26
N GLY A 57 -15.17 -18.33 13.95
CA GLY A 57 -14.33 -19.25 13.17
C GLY A 57 -14.71 -19.36 11.69
N GLN A 58 -15.48 -18.40 11.17
CA GLN A 58 -15.99 -18.37 9.79
C GLN A 58 -15.20 -17.42 8.87
N LEU A 59 -14.14 -16.80 9.37
CA LEU A 59 -13.27 -15.91 8.60
C LEU A 59 -12.42 -16.71 7.61
N ASN A 60 -12.84 -16.74 6.35
CA ASN A 60 -12.11 -17.34 5.23
C ASN A 60 -12.39 -16.61 3.91
N ASP A 61 -11.62 -16.94 2.87
CA ASP A 61 -11.72 -16.29 1.56
C ASP A 61 -13.13 -16.34 0.97
N ASN A 62 -13.83 -17.48 1.07
CA ASN A 62 -15.16 -17.62 0.46
C ASN A 62 -16.17 -16.67 1.10
N THR A 63 -16.16 -16.58 2.43
CA THR A 63 -17.03 -15.65 3.18
C THR A 63 -16.72 -14.20 2.81
N LEU A 64 -15.43 -13.85 2.74
CA LEU A 64 -14.98 -12.49 2.42
C LEU A 64 -15.29 -12.10 0.97
N TYR A 65 -15.07 -12.99 0.01
CA TYR A 65 -15.40 -12.75 -1.39
C TYR A 65 -16.92 -12.63 -1.60
N SER A 66 -17.71 -13.47 -0.93
CA SER A 66 -19.18 -13.36 -0.96
C SER A 66 -19.63 -11.99 -0.44
N TYR A 67 -19.13 -11.57 0.72
CA TYR A 67 -19.45 -10.27 1.31
C TYR A 67 -19.06 -9.10 0.38
N THR A 68 -17.88 -9.17 -0.23
CA THR A 68 -17.33 -8.11 -1.09
C THR A 68 -18.17 -7.85 -2.35
N ARG A 69 -18.92 -8.85 -2.87
CA ARG A 69 -19.74 -8.72 -4.09
C ARG A 69 -20.84 -7.65 -3.98
N HIS A 70 -21.35 -7.44 -2.78
CA HIS A 70 -22.46 -6.53 -2.53
C HIS A 70 -22.02 -5.17 -1.97
N CYS A 71 -20.71 -4.92 -1.83
CA CYS A 71 -20.19 -3.70 -1.25
C CYS A 71 -20.04 -2.55 -2.26
N ARG A 72 -20.29 -1.32 -1.79
CA ARG A 72 -20.02 -0.07 -2.52
C ARG A 72 -18.51 0.15 -2.70
N SER A 73 -18.12 0.98 -3.67
CA SER A 73 -16.73 1.07 -4.16
C SER A 73 -15.65 1.24 -3.08
N LYS A 74 -15.81 2.18 -2.14
CA LYS A 74 -14.81 2.44 -1.08
C LYS A 74 -14.73 1.31 -0.05
N THR A 75 -15.86 0.75 0.37
CA THR A 75 -15.92 -0.43 1.27
C THR A 75 -15.34 -1.66 0.58
N LYS A 76 -15.63 -1.85 -0.71
CA LYS A 76 -15.05 -2.91 -1.53
C LYS A 76 -13.53 -2.80 -1.60
N ILE A 77 -12.98 -1.60 -1.84
CA ILE A 77 -11.52 -1.37 -1.81
C ILE A 77 -10.94 -1.74 -0.44
N PHE A 78 -11.59 -1.37 0.66
CA PHE A 78 -11.15 -1.76 2.00
C PHE A 78 -11.10 -3.29 2.16
N LEU A 79 -12.16 -4.00 1.76
CA LEU A 79 -12.23 -5.46 1.85
C LEU A 79 -11.20 -6.16 0.96
N GLU A 80 -11.01 -5.71 -0.28
CA GLU A 80 -9.98 -6.26 -1.17
C GLU A 80 -8.57 -6.12 -0.58
N ARG A 81 -8.29 -4.98 0.06
CA ARG A 81 -7.03 -4.73 0.77
C ARG A 81 -6.88 -5.65 1.99
N PHE A 82 -7.96 -5.88 2.73
CA PHE A 82 -7.99 -6.81 3.86
C PHE A 82 -7.74 -8.25 3.42
N ILE A 83 -8.49 -8.74 2.41
CA ILE A 83 -8.36 -10.09 1.85
C ILE A 83 -6.92 -10.38 1.41
N LYS A 84 -6.23 -9.39 0.84
CA LYS A 84 -4.84 -9.55 0.40
C LYS A 84 -3.85 -9.80 1.55
N LEU A 85 -4.14 -9.33 2.76
CA LEU A 85 -3.16 -9.22 3.85
C LEU A 85 -3.49 -10.03 5.11
N TYR A 86 -4.76 -10.40 5.34
CA TYR A 86 -5.21 -10.97 6.62
C TYR A 86 -4.57 -12.31 7.00
N ARG A 87 -3.99 -13.02 6.04
CA ARG A 87 -3.26 -14.28 6.28
C ARG A 87 -1.84 -14.08 6.82
N TYR A 88 -1.35 -12.85 6.88
CA TYR A 88 0.06 -12.57 7.14
C TYR A 88 0.30 -11.70 8.38
N VAL A 89 -0.76 -11.08 8.91
CA VAL A 89 -0.69 -10.13 10.04
C VAL A 89 -1.81 -10.46 11.02
N ASP A 90 -1.60 -10.17 12.29
CA ASP A 90 -2.66 -10.26 13.28
C ASP A 90 -3.86 -9.36 12.92
N LEU A 91 -5.06 -9.86 13.23
CA LEU A 91 -6.31 -9.28 12.77
C LEU A 91 -6.47 -7.81 13.21
N ASP A 92 -6.21 -7.53 14.48
CA ASP A 92 -6.41 -6.20 15.05
C ASP A 92 -5.44 -5.17 14.48
N SER A 93 -4.15 -5.52 14.36
CA SER A 93 -3.17 -4.62 13.74
C SER A 93 -3.49 -4.34 12.28
N LEU A 94 -3.95 -5.35 11.53
CA LEU A 94 -4.34 -5.16 10.14
C LEU A 94 -5.55 -4.23 10.01
N LEU A 95 -6.62 -4.47 10.78
CA LEU A 95 -7.83 -3.65 10.74
C LEU A 95 -7.54 -2.21 11.15
N HIS A 96 -6.74 -2.02 12.21
CA HIS A 96 -6.32 -0.70 12.65
C HIS A 96 -5.54 0.05 11.56
N GLN A 97 -4.51 -0.57 10.98
CA GLN A 97 -3.69 0.09 9.94
C GLN A 97 -4.51 0.38 8.68
N LEU A 98 -5.41 -0.51 8.27
CA LEU A 98 -6.29 -0.28 7.12
C LEU A 98 -7.30 0.84 7.39
N TRP A 99 -7.81 0.94 8.62
CA TRP A 99 -8.67 2.04 9.03
C TRP A 99 -7.96 3.39 8.94
N GLU A 100 -6.73 3.48 9.45
CA GLU A 100 -5.91 4.71 9.40
C GLU A 100 -5.68 5.19 7.96
N ILE A 101 -5.49 4.26 7.02
CA ILE A 101 -5.21 4.61 5.61
C ILE A 101 -6.46 4.55 4.70
N ARG A 102 -7.67 4.42 5.25
CA ARG A 102 -8.91 4.19 4.47
C ARG A 102 -9.20 5.31 3.46
N THR A 103 -8.89 6.55 3.82
CA THR A 103 -9.07 7.74 2.97
C THR A 103 -7.81 8.11 2.18
N SER A 104 -6.71 7.38 2.38
CA SER A 104 -5.43 7.66 1.74
C SER A 104 -5.39 7.19 0.29
N ASN A 105 -4.48 7.79 -0.48
CA ASN A 105 -4.23 7.38 -1.85
C ASN A 105 -3.66 5.95 -1.94
N SER A 106 -3.64 5.39 -3.15
CA SER A 106 -3.17 4.02 -3.39
C SER A 106 -1.69 3.82 -3.07
N VAL A 107 -0.86 4.88 -3.06
CA VAL A 107 0.57 4.78 -2.75
C VAL A 107 0.79 4.39 -1.28
N VAL A 108 -0.01 4.93 -0.37
CA VAL A 108 0.06 4.58 1.05
C VAL A 108 -0.22 3.09 1.25
N PHE A 109 -1.26 2.56 0.58
CA PHE A 109 -1.55 1.13 0.62
C PHE A 109 -0.45 0.28 -0.02
N LYS A 110 0.15 0.70 -1.13
CA LYS A 110 1.28 -0.04 -1.75
C LYS A 110 2.45 -0.19 -0.77
N ASN A 111 2.80 0.86 -0.05
CA ASN A 111 3.84 0.82 0.97
C ASN A 111 3.47 -0.10 2.14
N PHE A 112 2.22 -0.02 2.61
CA PHE A 112 1.70 -0.91 3.65
C PHE A 112 1.75 -2.38 3.21
N ASN A 113 1.26 -2.70 2.01
CA ASN A 113 1.36 -4.02 1.41
C ASN A 113 2.81 -4.52 1.39
N ASN A 114 3.75 -3.71 0.89
CA ASN A 114 5.15 -4.10 0.80
C ASN A 114 5.78 -4.35 2.17
N THR A 115 5.35 -3.60 3.19
CA THR A 115 5.75 -3.81 4.59
C THR A 115 5.28 -5.18 5.06
N VAL A 116 4.00 -5.50 4.86
CA VAL A 116 3.40 -6.77 5.27
C VAL A 116 4.05 -7.94 4.53
N MET A 117 4.18 -7.84 3.20
CA MET A 117 4.79 -8.91 2.39
C MET A 117 6.22 -9.18 2.82
N TYR A 118 7.04 -8.14 3.04
CA TYR A 118 8.41 -8.30 3.52
C TYR A 118 8.46 -8.94 4.92
N TRP A 119 7.60 -8.49 5.82
CA TRP A 119 7.52 -9.03 7.18
C TRP A 119 7.17 -10.53 7.18
N ALA A 120 6.22 -10.91 6.32
CA ALA A 120 5.73 -12.26 6.18
C ALA A 120 6.68 -13.21 5.42
N LEU A 121 7.74 -12.70 4.76
CA LEU A 121 8.78 -13.57 4.23
C LEU A 121 9.39 -14.42 5.34
N ASP A 122 9.65 -15.68 5.01
CA ASP A 122 10.46 -16.56 5.84
C ASP A 122 11.77 -15.87 6.24
N GLU A 123 12.26 -16.16 7.45
CA GLU A 123 13.47 -15.55 7.98
C GLU A 123 14.71 -15.87 7.13
N GLU A 124 14.71 -17.03 6.48
CA GLU A 124 15.76 -17.49 5.56
C GLU A 124 15.45 -17.18 4.09
N HIS A 125 14.35 -16.47 3.80
CA HIS A 125 13.99 -16.13 2.44
C HIS A 125 15.15 -15.36 1.76
N PRO A 126 15.64 -15.77 0.57
CA PRO A 126 16.83 -15.19 -0.05
C PRO A 126 16.81 -13.66 -0.15
N PHE A 127 15.67 -13.08 -0.54
CA PHE A 127 15.48 -11.62 -0.56
C PHE A 127 15.61 -10.96 0.81
N LYS A 128 15.02 -11.54 1.87
CA LYS A 128 15.10 -10.99 3.25
C LYS A 128 16.52 -11.07 3.78
N VAL A 129 17.19 -12.21 3.56
CA VAL A 129 18.60 -12.42 3.91
C VAL A 129 19.52 -11.43 3.19
N ALA A 130 19.32 -11.20 1.88
CA ALA A 130 20.11 -10.24 1.11
C ALA A 130 19.97 -8.82 1.69
N ILE A 131 18.74 -8.37 1.98
CA ILE A 131 18.49 -7.05 2.58
C ILE A 131 19.17 -6.92 3.95
N ARG A 132 19.01 -7.91 4.83
CA ARG A 132 19.60 -7.90 6.18
C ARG A 132 21.12 -7.83 6.18
N ARG A 133 21.77 -8.52 5.24
CA ARG A 133 23.24 -8.48 5.09
C ARG A 133 23.74 -7.11 4.64
N SER A 134 22.91 -6.31 3.99
CA SER A 134 23.30 -5.03 3.41
C SER A 134 23.17 -3.84 4.36
N PHE A 135 22.34 -3.93 5.40
CA PHE A 135 22.07 -2.80 6.29
C PHE A 135 22.41 -3.12 7.74
N THR A 136 23.09 -2.20 8.40
CA THR A 136 23.46 -2.30 9.82
C THR A 136 22.58 -1.38 10.65
N LEU A 137 22.07 -1.88 11.77
CA LEU A 137 21.30 -1.07 12.71
C LEU A 137 22.16 0.08 13.26
N ASN A 138 21.53 1.22 13.50
CA ASN A 138 22.10 2.49 13.95
C ASN A 138 23.15 3.11 13.01
N LYS A 139 23.42 2.51 11.84
CA LYS A 139 24.23 3.13 10.80
C LYS A 139 23.38 4.06 9.92
N SER A 140 23.99 5.17 9.50
CA SER A 140 23.36 6.14 8.61
C SER A 140 23.78 5.93 7.15
N TYR A 141 22.83 6.01 6.22
CA TYR A 141 23.06 5.88 4.79
C TYR A 141 22.46 7.07 4.03
N SER A 142 23.13 7.56 3.00
CA SER A 142 22.58 8.52 2.04
C SER A 142 21.60 7.84 1.08
N ALA A 143 20.83 8.64 0.35
CA ALA A 143 19.89 8.11 -0.65
C ALA A 143 20.62 7.37 -1.80
N SER A 144 21.80 7.82 -2.20
CA SER A 144 22.63 7.18 -3.22
C SER A 144 23.18 5.83 -2.73
N GLU A 145 23.74 5.78 -1.52
CA GLU A 145 24.21 4.51 -0.92
C GLU A 145 23.06 3.49 -0.83
N ILE A 146 21.86 3.91 -0.42
CA ILE A 146 20.68 3.04 -0.38
C ILE A 146 20.34 2.51 -1.77
N GLN A 147 20.37 3.38 -2.79
CA GLN A 147 20.10 2.98 -4.17
C GLN A 147 21.15 2.01 -4.69
N GLU A 148 22.44 2.28 -4.50
CA GLU A 148 23.54 1.43 -4.94
C GLU A 148 23.46 0.04 -4.32
N ILE A 149 23.15 -0.03 -3.03
CA ILE A 149 22.96 -1.28 -2.29
C ILE A 149 21.74 -2.06 -2.80
N LEU A 150 20.59 -1.39 -2.92
CA LEU A 150 19.32 -2.07 -3.22
C LEU A 150 19.15 -2.42 -4.70
N THR A 151 19.79 -1.69 -5.62
CA THR A 151 19.63 -1.92 -7.07
C THR A 151 19.90 -3.38 -7.47
N PRO A 152 21.07 -3.99 -7.17
CA PRO A 152 21.34 -5.37 -7.57
C PRO A 152 20.39 -6.37 -6.91
N ILE A 153 20.02 -6.16 -5.64
CA ILE A 153 19.11 -7.04 -4.89
C ILE A 153 17.71 -7.02 -5.51
N VAL A 154 17.18 -5.82 -5.79
CA VAL A 154 15.87 -5.65 -6.41
C VAL A 154 15.86 -6.19 -7.85
N GLN A 155 16.93 -5.98 -8.61
CA GLN A 155 17.03 -6.51 -9.97
C GLN A 155 17.04 -8.04 -9.98
N TYR A 156 17.76 -8.67 -9.04
CA TYR A 156 17.86 -10.12 -8.95
C TYR A 156 16.55 -10.77 -8.47
N HIS A 157 15.97 -10.29 -7.37
CA HIS A 157 14.81 -10.94 -6.75
C HIS A 157 13.44 -10.45 -7.25
N LEU A 158 13.36 -9.22 -7.77
CA LEU A 158 12.11 -8.60 -8.21
C LEU A 158 12.11 -8.31 -9.71
N HIS A 159 13.19 -8.61 -10.44
CA HIS A 159 13.32 -8.39 -11.89
C HIS A 159 12.89 -6.98 -12.33
N LYS A 160 13.19 -5.98 -11.50
CA LYS A 160 12.80 -4.58 -11.71
C LYS A 160 13.98 -3.64 -11.48
N VAL A 161 13.95 -2.54 -12.23
CA VAL A 161 14.78 -1.36 -11.97
C VAL A 161 13.86 -0.24 -11.50
N LEU A 162 14.08 0.28 -10.30
CA LEU A 162 13.23 1.32 -9.71
C LEU A 162 13.78 2.72 -9.99
N LYS A 163 12.90 3.72 -9.97
CA LYS A 163 13.32 5.13 -9.96
C LYS A 163 14.09 5.42 -8.65
N PRO A 164 15.13 6.28 -8.65
CA PRO A 164 15.96 6.57 -7.46
C PRO A 164 15.19 6.73 -6.14
N ARG A 165 14.15 7.58 -6.13
CA ARG A 165 13.31 7.85 -4.95
C ARG A 165 12.57 6.63 -4.38
N LYS A 166 12.37 5.57 -5.17
CA LYS A 166 11.62 4.38 -4.78
C LYS A 166 12.46 3.42 -3.94
N TYR A 167 13.79 3.44 -4.05
CA TYR A 167 14.65 2.62 -3.21
C TYR A 167 14.57 3.03 -1.74
N VAL A 168 14.59 4.34 -1.46
CA VAL A 168 14.37 4.86 -0.09
C VAL A 168 12.98 4.51 0.43
N ALA A 169 11.95 4.59 -0.42
CA ALA A 169 10.60 4.18 -0.02
C ALA A 169 10.51 2.68 0.28
N LEU A 170 11.20 1.84 -0.51
CA LEU A 170 11.28 0.40 -0.29
C LEU A 170 11.98 0.07 1.04
N LEU A 171 13.11 0.71 1.31
CA LEU A 171 13.83 0.57 2.58
C LEU A 171 12.92 0.89 3.77
N LYS A 172 12.12 1.96 3.69
CA LYS A 172 11.17 2.36 4.75
C LYS A 172 10.01 1.38 4.95
N ASN A 173 9.76 0.49 4.00
CA ASN A 173 8.80 -0.61 4.20
C ASN A 173 9.43 -1.78 4.99
N MET A 174 10.76 -1.87 5.02
CA MET A 174 11.49 -2.96 5.68
C MET A 174 11.97 -2.55 7.08
N TYR A 175 12.41 -1.30 7.21
CA TYR A 175 13.00 -0.75 8.43
C TYR A 175 12.31 0.53 8.89
N ALA A 176 12.28 0.73 10.21
CA ALA A 176 12.08 2.04 10.81
C ALA A 176 13.35 2.88 10.58
N VAL A 177 13.17 4.12 10.12
CA VAL A 177 14.28 4.97 9.68
C VAL A 177 14.10 6.39 10.20
N ASP A 178 15.13 6.92 10.84
CA ASP A 178 15.21 8.34 11.20
C ASP A 178 15.98 9.14 10.16
N ARG A 179 15.67 10.43 10.03
CA ARG A 179 16.40 11.34 9.16
C ARG A 179 17.37 12.18 9.98
N THR A 180 18.62 12.26 9.53
CA THR A 180 19.62 13.15 10.14
C THR A 180 19.56 14.56 9.54
N SER A 181 20.16 15.52 10.23
CA SER A 181 20.35 16.89 9.73
C SER A 181 21.13 16.94 8.41
N ARG A 182 21.94 15.92 8.11
CA ARG A 182 22.73 15.79 6.86
C ARG A 182 22.01 15.00 5.76
N ASN A 183 20.68 14.91 5.81
CA ASN A 183 19.87 14.18 4.83
C ASN A 183 20.21 12.67 4.69
N LYS A 184 20.81 12.07 5.73
CA LYS A 184 21.03 10.63 5.80
C LYS A 184 19.90 9.94 6.56
N TYR A 185 19.82 8.63 6.39
CA TYR A 185 18.80 7.74 6.93
C TYR A 185 19.43 6.77 7.91
N ILE A 186 19.08 6.84 9.20
CA ILE A 186 19.56 5.91 10.22
C ILE A 186 18.60 4.74 10.32
N ILE A 187 19.11 3.51 10.16
CA ILE A 187 18.32 2.29 10.32
C ILE A 187 18.12 2.01 11.81
N ARG A 188 16.88 1.91 12.29
CA ARG A 188 16.61 1.72 13.73
C ARG A 188 16.24 0.30 14.10
N LYS A 189 15.24 -0.24 13.43
CA LYS A 189 14.74 -1.60 13.66
C LYS A 189 14.09 -2.12 12.39
N GLU A 190 14.14 -3.43 12.20
CA GLU A 190 13.26 -4.10 11.26
C GLU A 190 11.81 -3.99 11.75
N ASN A 191 10.83 -4.20 10.88
CA ASN A 191 9.40 -4.12 11.22
C ASN A 191 8.98 -2.70 11.67
N PRO A 192 8.91 -1.74 10.73
CA PRO A 192 8.59 -0.35 11.04
C PRO A 192 7.19 -0.15 11.67
N ARG A 193 6.30 -1.13 11.50
CA ARG A 193 4.92 -1.08 12.00
C ARG A 193 4.72 -1.81 13.32
N GLY A 194 5.75 -2.50 13.84
CA GLY A 194 5.67 -3.23 15.10
C GLY A 194 4.64 -4.36 15.07
N PHE A 195 4.46 -5.02 13.92
CA PHE A 195 3.60 -6.20 13.83
C PHE A 195 4.09 -7.31 14.75
N LYS A 196 3.16 -8.13 15.24
CA LYS A 196 3.50 -9.38 15.92
C LYS A 196 4.08 -10.40 14.93
N GLU A 197 4.41 -11.59 15.42
CA GLU A 197 4.78 -12.71 14.55
C GLU A 197 3.74 -12.91 13.43
N PRO A 198 4.16 -13.07 12.17
CA PRO A 198 3.27 -13.32 11.06
C PRO A 198 2.38 -14.54 11.31
N THR A 199 1.08 -14.38 11.07
CA THR A 199 0.10 -15.48 11.15
C THR A 199 0.30 -16.51 10.04
N GLY A 200 0.95 -16.11 8.94
CA GLY A 200 1.37 -16.97 7.85
C GLY A 200 2.71 -16.50 7.29
N ARG A 201 3.53 -17.46 6.86
CA ARG A 201 4.86 -17.22 6.29
C ARG A 201 4.87 -17.52 4.80
N ILE A 202 5.53 -16.66 4.04
CA ILE A 202 5.81 -16.87 2.61
C ILE A 202 7.09 -17.69 2.52
N ALA A 203 6.97 -18.91 2.00
CA ALA A 203 8.04 -19.89 1.95
C ALA A 203 9.25 -19.40 1.16
N THR A 204 10.44 -19.89 1.53
CA THR A 204 11.72 -19.60 0.86
C THR A 204 11.76 -19.91 -0.64
N LYS A 205 10.91 -20.85 -1.09
CA LYS A 205 10.78 -21.25 -2.50
C LYS A 205 9.88 -20.32 -3.33
N GLU A 206 9.12 -19.41 -2.70
CA GLU A 206 8.26 -18.46 -3.43
C GLU A 206 9.10 -17.33 -4.03
N ASN A 207 9.62 -17.59 -5.23
CA ASN A 207 10.53 -16.66 -5.90
C ASN A 207 9.79 -15.57 -6.69
N ASN A 208 8.48 -15.68 -6.92
CA ASN A 208 7.73 -14.69 -7.69
C ASN A 208 7.24 -13.53 -6.81
N LEU A 209 8.21 -12.80 -6.26
CA LEU A 209 7.94 -11.67 -5.38
C LEU A 209 7.18 -10.52 -6.07
N LEU A 210 7.17 -10.45 -7.41
CA LEU A 210 6.38 -9.48 -8.16
C LEU A 210 4.87 -9.64 -8.01
N LYS A 211 4.38 -10.85 -7.69
CA LYS A 211 2.96 -11.08 -7.37
C LYS A 211 2.58 -10.53 -6.00
N LEU A 212 3.56 -10.38 -5.11
CA LEU A 212 3.39 -10.00 -3.71
C LEU A 212 3.62 -8.50 -3.53
N PHE A 213 4.75 -7.99 -4.00
CA PHE A 213 5.17 -6.60 -3.84
C PHE A 213 4.55 -5.67 -4.90
N MET A 214 4.08 -4.52 -4.47
CA MET A 214 3.53 -3.44 -5.29
C MET A 214 4.55 -2.31 -5.46
N LEU A 215 5.44 -2.45 -6.46
CA LEU A 215 6.59 -1.57 -6.73
C LEU A 215 6.37 -0.61 -7.92
#